data_AF-A0A0L0G8M2-F1
#
_entry.id   AF-A0A0L0G8M2-F1
#
_cell.length_a   1.000
_cell.length_b   1.000
_cell.length_c   1.000
_cell.angle_alpha   90.00
_cell.angle_beta   90.00
_cell.angle_gamma   90.00
#
_symmetry.space_group_name_H-M   'P 1'
#
loop_
_entity.id
_entity.type
_entity.pdbx_description
1 polymer ?
#
loop_
_entity_poly.entity_id
_entity_poly.type
_entity_poly.pdbx_seq_one_letter_code
_entity_poly.pdbx_strand_id
1 'polypeptide(L)'
;MTTPNNLFSSEFFAWMGFTNSASSKETMTTDAFGMHKVIVCMCANGKIVGLHSNSGRVVYGVGLDSEEFAPREETPLIVSRSAAHFPHEPTVYAFGTSQQSGEFVAWTFNPITGKAEQAQGLPSNIVLISSLGHHDHSFARPILLLSDDDSVHVLPATADAHSTVQQMIPNLFLHSVDMNNGLAQGYEVISKDSKLYGRQSWSVGINTETDTIVAVSRKPQYEKNPLQFQMIGDAQEKLLYKYLNKNQMAMATLSNTGLLTILLLDTVTGNVIQRLTHRDAAEPVHVVQWVNNVVYTYQNIQEQRTEVVSMSLFESSNPDSRQEFESSKSTQPIAIRQAMVLGATVDTLAVAQTAQGLASNTILFGLRTGGLLSLSEKLLDPRRPVGKDAKPVLGLTPYTPLIPMLPINLLNYYHRIHRFTAVRSASTLLESRAVVFAHGLDMFSCSITPAGSFDQLGEEFNRPFLLACLIGITVAAGITEYFAREKKLKQKWK
;
A
#
# COMPACT_ATOMS: atom_id res chain seq x y z
N MET A 1 25.17 30.12 55.57
CA MET A 1 23.96 29.36 55.21
C MET A 1 24.01 29.11 53.71
N THR A 2 24.50 27.95 53.32
CA THR A 2 24.58 27.47 51.94
C THR A 2 23.37 26.59 51.67
N THR A 3 22.59 26.93 50.65
CA THR A 3 21.46 26.12 50.16
C THR A 3 21.97 24.90 49.40
N PRO A 4 21.29 23.74 49.48
CA PRO A 4 21.77 22.50 48.88
C PRO A 4 21.42 22.39 47.39
N ASN A 5 22.30 21.71 46.66
CA ASN A 5 22.23 21.40 45.24
C ASN A 5 20.99 20.55 44.89
N ASN A 6 20.22 20.99 43.89
CA ASN A 6 19.19 20.18 43.22
C ASN A 6 19.87 19.10 42.37
N LEU A 7 19.68 17.83 42.75
CA LEU A 7 20.32 16.65 42.17
C LEU A 7 19.44 15.86 41.18
N PHE A 8 18.33 16.44 40.70
CA PHE A 8 17.46 15.76 39.73
C PHE A 8 17.35 16.59 38.46
N SER A 9 17.94 16.07 37.38
CA SER A 9 17.85 16.64 36.04
C SER A 9 16.43 16.53 35.50
N SER A 10 16.08 17.45 34.60
CA SER A 10 14.79 17.50 33.88
C SER A 10 14.43 16.19 33.17
N GLU A 11 15.40 15.34 32.86
CA GLU A 11 15.18 14.04 32.24
C GLU A 11 14.44 13.05 33.16
N PHE A 12 14.61 13.16 34.48
CA PHE A 12 13.92 12.29 35.44
C PHE A 12 12.40 12.56 35.49
N PHE A 13 11.99 13.82 35.34
CA PHE A 13 10.58 14.21 35.28
C PHE A 13 9.95 13.92 33.91
N ALA A 14 10.72 14.02 32.82
CA ALA A 14 10.28 13.60 31.49
C ALA A 14 9.99 12.08 31.44
N TRP A 15 10.79 11.27 32.13
CA TRP A 15 10.55 9.82 32.28
C TRP A 15 9.29 9.49 33.11
N MET A 16 8.91 10.35 34.06
CA MET A 16 7.70 10.20 34.90
C MET A 16 6.43 10.80 34.30
N GLY A 17 6.44 11.27 33.05
CA GLY A 17 5.22 11.65 32.32
C GLY A 17 4.60 13.00 32.70
N PHE A 18 5.31 13.86 33.43
CA PHE A 18 4.86 15.23 33.71
C PHE A 18 5.52 16.22 32.74
N THR A 19 4.89 16.49 31.59
CA THR A 19 5.29 17.61 30.72
C THR A 19 4.18 18.65 30.66
N ASN A 20 4.53 19.90 31.01
CA ASN A 20 3.70 21.08 30.79
C ASN A 20 3.59 21.34 29.28
N SER A 21 2.36 21.37 28.74
CA SER A 21 2.10 21.71 27.35
C SER A 21 2.23 23.22 27.13
N ALA A 22 3.45 23.69 26.90
CA ALA A 22 3.67 25.01 26.31
C ALA A 22 3.69 24.89 24.79
N SER A 23 2.85 25.67 24.11
CA SER A 23 2.77 25.82 22.65
C SER A 23 4.10 26.34 22.07
N SER A 24 5.09 25.47 21.91
CA SER A 24 6.21 25.69 20.99
C SER A 24 5.73 25.38 19.58
N LYS A 25 6.22 26.12 18.58
CA LYS A 25 6.16 25.65 17.18
C LYS A 25 6.91 24.31 17.17
N GLU A 26 6.17 23.20 17.24
CA GLU A 26 6.74 21.86 17.12
C GLU A 26 7.56 21.83 15.84
N THR A 27 8.88 21.81 16.01
CA THR A 27 9.81 21.58 14.90
C THR A 27 9.48 20.20 14.36
N MET A 28 9.22 20.11 13.05
CA MET A 28 8.94 18.83 12.41
C MET A 28 10.16 17.94 12.54
N THR A 29 10.12 17.01 13.48
CA THR A 29 11.15 16.00 13.67
C THR A 29 10.60 14.65 13.28
N THR A 30 11.46 13.83 12.70
CA THR A 30 11.15 12.43 12.45
C THR A 30 11.04 11.70 13.78
N ASP A 31 9.97 10.96 13.99
CA ASP A 31 9.87 10.06 15.13
C ASP A 31 10.72 8.80 14.90
N ALA A 32 11.15 8.15 15.98
CA ALA A 32 12.00 6.96 15.92
C ALA A 32 11.35 5.78 15.16
N PHE A 33 10.01 5.76 15.08
CA PHE A 33 9.24 4.67 14.50
C PHE A 33 8.63 5.02 13.12
N GLY A 34 8.84 6.24 12.62
CA GLY A 34 8.31 6.71 11.33
C GLY A 34 6.77 6.72 11.26
N MET A 35 6.09 6.87 12.40
CA MET A 35 4.65 7.05 12.50
C MET A 35 4.21 8.46 12.08
N HIS A 36 5.07 9.46 12.27
CA HIS A 36 4.77 10.85 11.91
C HIS A 36 5.20 11.11 10.47
N LYS A 37 4.21 11.15 9.59
CA LYS A 37 4.35 11.45 8.17
C LYS A 37 3.65 12.75 7.80
N VAL A 38 4.09 13.35 6.70
CA VAL A 38 3.38 14.43 5.99
C VAL A 38 2.54 13.79 4.90
N ILE A 39 1.23 13.95 4.97
CA ILE A 39 0.28 13.53 3.94
C ILE A 39 0.16 14.72 2.98
N VAL A 40 0.59 14.51 1.74
CA VAL A 40 0.51 15.54 0.69
C VAL A 40 -0.72 15.29 -0.16
N CYS A 41 -1.66 16.22 -0.11
CA CYS A 41 -2.91 16.18 -0.88
C CYS A 41 -2.87 17.24 -1.97
N MET A 42 -3.37 16.92 -3.16
CA MET A 42 -3.66 17.89 -4.21
C MET A 42 -5.17 18.00 -4.42
N CYS A 43 -5.69 19.20 -4.31
CA CYS A 43 -7.10 19.51 -4.56
C CYS A 43 -7.35 19.68 -6.07
N ALA A 44 -8.61 19.49 -6.49
CA ALA A 44 -9.02 19.64 -7.90
C ALA A 44 -8.76 21.03 -8.50
N ASN A 45 -8.60 22.06 -7.67
CA ASN A 45 -8.24 23.42 -8.08
C ASN A 45 -6.72 23.66 -8.12
N GLY A 46 -5.89 22.61 -8.07
CA GLY A 46 -4.43 22.74 -8.13
C GLY A 46 -3.74 23.12 -6.82
N LYS A 47 -4.49 23.33 -5.72
CA LYS A 47 -3.89 23.61 -4.41
C LYS A 47 -3.29 22.36 -3.80
N ILE A 48 -2.03 22.43 -3.38
CA ILE A 48 -1.33 21.39 -2.63
C ILE A 48 -1.36 21.72 -1.14
N VAL A 49 -1.69 20.74 -0.32
CA VAL A 49 -1.75 20.86 1.14
C VAL A 49 -0.94 19.73 1.77
N GLY A 50 -0.01 20.09 2.66
CA GLY A 50 0.69 19.15 3.53
C GLY A 50 -0.02 19.04 4.87
N LEU A 51 -0.46 17.84 5.24
CA LEU A 51 -1.14 17.54 6.51
C LEU A 51 -0.24 16.70 7.40
N HIS A 52 -0.20 17.01 8.69
CA HIS A 52 0.45 16.14 9.66
C HIS A 52 -0.42 14.92 9.95
N SER A 53 0.08 13.71 9.70
CA SER A 53 -0.68 12.45 9.78
C SER A 53 -1.33 12.16 11.15
N ASN A 54 -0.70 12.60 12.26
CA ASN A 54 -1.19 12.35 13.62
C ASN A 54 -2.19 13.42 14.09
N SER A 55 -1.88 14.70 13.87
CA SER A 55 -2.69 15.81 14.40
C SER A 55 -3.72 16.34 13.40
N GLY A 56 -3.62 15.99 12.12
CA GLY A 56 -4.44 16.54 11.04
C GLY A 56 -4.15 18.01 10.73
N ARG A 57 -3.19 18.65 11.41
CA ARG A 57 -2.86 20.06 11.20
C ARG A 57 -2.29 20.27 9.80
N VAL A 58 -2.71 21.35 9.15
CA VAL A 58 -2.08 21.85 7.93
C VAL A 58 -0.69 22.39 8.26
N VAL A 59 0.34 21.75 7.70
CA VAL A 59 1.74 22.16 7.82
C VAL A 59 2.04 23.31 6.86
N TYR A 60 1.61 23.15 5.61
CA TYR A 60 1.75 24.14 4.55
C TYR A 60 0.59 24.01 3.56
N GLY A 61 0.30 25.09 2.85
CA GLY A 61 -0.60 25.10 1.70
C GLY A 61 0.00 25.97 0.61
N VAL A 62 0.18 25.39 -0.57
CA VAL A 62 0.79 26.05 -1.73
C VAL A 62 -0.15 25.92 -2.91
N GLY A 63 -0.49 27.05 -3.54
CA GLY A 63 -1.12 27.04 -4.86
C GLY A 63 -0.03 26.96 -5.90
N LEU A 64 -0.07 25.96 -6.77
CA LEU A 64 0.68 25.97 -8.01
C LEU A 64 -0.02 26.99 -8.93
N ASP A 65 0.59 28.16 -9.14
CA ASP A 65 0.03 29.36 -9.79
C ASP A 65 -1.50 29.53 -9.65
N SER A 66 -1.87 30.45 -8.75
CA SER A 66 -3.16 30.53 -8.05
C SER A 66 -4.45 30.57 -8.89
N GLU A 67 -4.42 30.56 -10.22
CA GLU A 67 -5.63 30.66 -11.05
C GLU A 67 -5.75 29.66 -12.21
N GLU A 68 -4.76 28.81 -12.52
CA GLU A 68 -4.68 28.21 -13.89
C GLU A 68 -4.21 26.75 -13.97
N PHE A 69 -3.96 26.03 -12.88
CA PHE A 69 -3.51 24.63 -12.94
C PHE A 69 -4.68 23.65 -12.78
N ALA A 70 -4.93 22.83 -13.80
CA ALA A 70 -5.88 21.72 -13.75
C ALA A 70 -5.12 20.39 -13.52
N PRO A 71 -5.20 19.80 -12.32
CA PRO A 71 -4.57 18.52 -12.02
C PRO A 71 -5.04 17.39 -12.94
N ARG A 72 -4.14 16.46 -13.26
CA ARG A 72 -4.50 15.20 -13.91
C ARG A 72 -5.27 14.31 -12.94
N GLU A 73 -6.38 13.73 -13.38
CA GLU A 73 -7.29 12.95 -12.52
C GLU A 73 -6.65 11.66 -11.97
N GLU A 74 -6.01 10.85 -12.82
CA GLU A 74 -5.53 9.51 -12.43
C GLU A 74 -4.21 9.51 -11.65
N THR A 75 -3.23 10.29 -12.11
CA THR A 75 -1.86 10.34 -11.54
C THR A 75 -1.43 11.78 -11.25
N PRO A 76 -2.13 12.47 -10.32
CA PRO A 76 -1.86 13.86 -10.00
C PRO A 76 -0.46 14.09 -9.39
N LEU A 77 0.03 13.16 -8.56
CA LEU A 77 1.27 13.31 -7.79
C LEU A 77 2.14 12.05 -7.89
N ILE A 78 3.45 12.22 -8.10
CA ILE A 78 4.45 11.15 -8.05
C ILE A 78 5.65 11.55 -7.21
N VAL A 79 6.01 10.69 -6.25
CA VAL A 79 7.22 10.87 -5.44
C VAL A 79 8.43 10.40 -6.25
N SER A 80 9.32 11.33 -6.60
CA SER A 80 10.59 10.99 -7.26
C SER A 80 11.68 10.71 -6.23
N ARG A 81 11.83 11.55 -5.19
CA ARG A 81 12.83 11.35 -4.13
C ARG A 81 12.23 11.48 -2.74
N SER A 82 12.60 10.55 -1.85
CA SER A 82 12.22 10.59 -0.43
C SER A 82 13.19 11.41 0.42
N ALA A 83 12.81 11.72 1.66
CA ALA A 83 13.65 12.46 2.61
C ALA A 83 14.75 11.59 3.29
N ALA A 84 14.96 10.35 2.84
CA ALA A 84 15.87 9.41 3.50
C ALA A 84 17.36 9.68 3.21
N HIS A 85 17.69 10.42 2.15
CA HIS A 85 19.06 10.55 1.63
C HIS A 85 19.59 11.98 1.80
N PHE A 86 20.21 12.26 2.94
CA PHE A 86 20.97 13.51 3.13
C PHE A 86 22.25 13.47 2.27
N PRO A 87 22.64 14.53 1.52
CA PRO A 87 22.14 15.91 1.55
C PRO A 87 21.05 16.25 0.51
N HIS A 88 20.49 15.27 -0.21
CA HIS A 88 19.55 15.54 -1.29
C HIS A 88 18.16 15.91 -0.77
N GLU A 89 17.57 16.98 -1.33
CA GLU A 89 16.21 17.37 -0.97
C GLU A 89 15.15 16.41 -1.53
N PRO A 90 14.07 16.11 -0.78
CA PRO A 90 12.96 15.31 -1.26
C PRO A 90 12.18 16.06 -2.35
N THR A 91 11.72 15.33 -3.37
CA THR A 91 11.06 15.91 -4.53
C THR A 91 9.83 15.12 -4.94
N VAL A 92 8.73 15.83 -5.19
CA VAL A 92 7.47 15.31 -5.74
C VAL A 92 7.14 16.11 -6.99
N TYR A 93 6.65 15.39 -8.00
CA TYR A 93 6.12 15.98 -9.23
C TYR A 93 4.59 16.05 -9.14
N ALA A 94 4.02 17.21 -9.44
CA ALA A 94 2.61 17.40 -9.69
C ALA A 94 2.36 17.58 -11.20
N PHE A 95 1.48 16.76 -11.75
CA PHE A 95 1.19 16.72 -13.19
C PHE A 95 -0.21 17.26 -13.47
N GLY A 96 -0.33 18.06 -14.52
CA GLY A 96 -1.59 18.64 -14.92
C GLY A 96 -1.46 19.48 -16.19
N THR A 97 -2.52 20.21 -16.50
CA THR A 97 -2.57 21.10 -17.65
C THR A 97 -2.62 22.55 -17.18
N SER A 98 -1.88 23.40 -17.87
CA SER A 98 -1.98 24.85 -17.72
C SER A 98 -3.22 25.32 -18.49
N GLN A 99 -4.17 25.96 -17.81
CA GLN A 99 -5.39 26.50 -18.44
C GLN A 99 -5.05 27.68 -19.37
N GLN A 100 -3.94 28.36 -19.13
CA GLN A 100 -3.48 29.55 -19.84
C GLN A 100 -2.87 29.20 -21.19
N SER A 101 -1.97 28.22 -21.20
CA SER A 101 -1.26 27.78 -22.41
C SER A 101 -1.89 26.56 -23.06
N GLY A 102 -2.74 25.83 -22.34
CA GLY A 102 -3.23 24.50 -22.75
C GLY A 102 -2.15 23.41 -22.73
N GLU A 103 -0.93 23.74 -22.31
CA GLU A 103 0.20 22.80 -22.30
C GLU A 103 0.14 21.88 -21.08
N PHE A 104 0.64 20.66 -21.25
CA PHE A 104 0.87 19.75 -20.14
C PHE A 104 2.11 20.22 -19.37
N VAL A 105 2.00 20.35 -18.05
CA VAL A 105 3.07 20.89 -17.20
C VAL A 105 3.34 19.99 -16.02
N ALA A 106 4.60 19.94 -15.61
CA ALA A 106 5.05 19.26 -14.41
C ALA A 106 5.66 20.27 -13.43
N TRP A 107 5.11 20.33 -12.22
CA TRP A 107 5.62 21.13 -11.12
C TRP A 107 6.45 20.26 -10.18
N THR A 108 7.68 20.67 -9.88
CA THR A 108 8.48 20.07 -8.81
C THR A 108 8.29 20.85 -7.52
N PHE A 109 8.11 20.14 -6.41
CA PHE A 109 8.06 20.77 -5.10
C PHE A 109 8.63 19.87 -4.01
N ASN A 110 9.08 20.50 -2.93
CA ASN A 110 9.54 19.81 -1.73
C ASN A 110 8.32 19.42 -0.86
N PRO A 111 8.05 18.12 -0.62
CA PRO A 111 6.86 17.66 0.09
C PRO A 111 6.89 17.90 1.61
N ILE A 112 7.99 18.40 2.16
CA ILE A 112 8.11 18.71 3.59
C ILE A 112 7.92 20.20 3.84
N THR A 113 8.56 21.05 3.02
CA THR A 113 8.50 22.51 3.17
C THR A 113 7.38 23.16 2.36
N GLY A 114 6.88 22.47 1.34
CA GLY A 114 5.94 23.01 0.38
C GLY A 114 6.55 23.93 -0.67
N LYS A 115 7.88 24.18 -0.64
CA LYS A 115 8.52 25.06 -1.62
C LYS A 115 8.41 24.44 -3.02
N ALA A 116 7.62 25.07 -3.89
CA ALA A 116 7.50 24.72 -5.29
C ALA A 116 8.59 25.43 -6.12
N GLU A 117 9.12 24.73 -7.11
CA GLU A 117 9.97 25.28 -8.16
C GLU A 117 9.11 25.68 -9.36
N GLN A 118 9.74 26.20 -10.42
CA GLN A 118 9.01 26.62 -11.63
C GLN A 118 8.45 25.41 -12.41
N ALA A 119 7.27 25.58 -13.01
CA ALA A 119 6.70 24.59 -13.92
C ALA A 119 7.65 24.29 -15.09
N GLN A 120 7.83 23.00 -15.37
CA GLN A 120 8.45 22.52 -16.60
C GLN A 120 7.36 22.21 -17.62
N GLY A 121 7.41 22.87 -18.78
CA GLY A 121 6.56 22.53 -19.93
C GLY A 121 6.95 21.16 -20.49
N LEU A 122 5.93 20.35 -20.78
CA LEU A 122 6.06 19.02 -21.37
C LEU A 122 5.34 18.99 -22.72
N PRO A 123 5.69 18.05 -23.61
CA PRO A 123 4.93 17.84 -24.84
C PRO A 123 3.43 17.69 -24.54
N SER A 124 2.60 18.21 -25.45
CA SER A 124 1.16 18.00 -25.39
C SER A 124 0.83 16.51 -25.47
N ASN A 125 -0.26 16.10 -24.82
CA ASN A 125 -0.85 14.76 -24.90
C ASN A 125 -0.02 13.61 -24.30
N ILE A 126 0.33 13.71 -23.02
CA ILE A 126 0.93 12.57 -22.28
C ILE A 126 -0.11 11.48 -22.02
N VAL A 127 0.04 10.34 -22.70
CA VAL A 127 -0.78 9.13 -22.54
C VAL A 127 -0.53 8.48 -21.19
N LEU A 128 0.73 8.26 -20.80
CA LEU A 128 1.10 7.51 -19.59
C LEU A 128 2.18 8.22 -18.79
N ILE A 129 2.03 8.17 -17.46
CA ILE A 129 3.06 8.56 -16.50
C ILE A 129 3.40 7.33 -15.65
N SER A 130 4.67 6.91 -15.67
CA SER A 130 5.13 5.74 -14.92
C SER A 130 6.41 6.06 -14.15
N SER A 131 6.48 5.69 -12.87
CA SER A 131 7.70 5.81 -12.09
C SER A 131 8.55 4.54 -12.23
N LEU A 132 9.86 4.71 -12.37
CA LEU A 132 10.81 3.60 -12.38
C LEU A 132 11.06 3.10 -10.95
N GLY A 133 11.10 1.79 -10.77
CA GLY A 133 11.38 1.16 -9.47
C GLY A 133 12.84 1.26 -9.01
N HIS A 134 13.74 1.76 -9.86
CA HIS A 134 15.16 1.94 -9.55
C HIS A 134 15.48 3.41 -9.33
N HIS A 135 16.41 3.64 -8.42
CA HIS A 135 16.94 4.97 -8.13
C HIS A 135 18.12 5.26 -9.06
N ASP A 136 18.25 6.52 -9.48
CA ASP A 136 19.46 7.03 -10.12
C ASP A 136 20.59 7.22 -9.09
N HIS A 137 21.76 7.67 -9.57
CA HIS A 137 22.92 7.96 -8.72
C HIS A 137 22.65 9.05 -7.67
N SER A 138 21.65 9.90 -7.90
CA SER A 138 21.20 10.94 -6.98
C SER A 138 20.01 10.50 -6.12
N PHE A 139 19.72 9.21 -6.03
CA PHE A 139 18.59 8.61 -5.30
C PHE A 139 17.20 9.09 -5.73
N ALA A 140 17.07 9.79 -6.86
CA ALA A 140 15.78 10.11 -7.46
C ALA A 140 15.29 8.93 -8.31
N ARG A 141 13.98 8.72 -8.35
CA ARG A 141 13.36 7.76 -9.26
C ARG A 141 13.03 8.47 -10.57
N PRO A 142 13.59 8.01 -11.70
CA PRO A 142 13.17 8.48 -13.01
C PRO A 142 11.67 8.23 -13.22
N ILE A 143 11.01 9.20 -13.84
CA ILE A 143 9.61 9.12 -14.27
C ILE A 143 9.62 9.14 -15.79
N LEU A 144 8.92 8.17 -16.38
CA LEU A 144 8.76 8.01 -17.81
C LEU A 144 7.41 8.56 -18.22
N LEU A 145 7.42 9.43 -19.21
CA LEU A 145 6.23 10.00 -19.82
C LEU A 145 6.12 9.48 -21.24
N LEU A 146 5.04 8.78 -21.57
CA LEU A 146 4.74 8.37 -22.94
C LEU A 146 3.78 9.38 -23.55
N SER A 147 4.20 10.01 -24.64
CA SER A 147 3.40 10.93 -25.45
C SER A 147 2.57 10.18 -26.51
N ASP A 148 1.64 10.86 -27.16
CA ASP A 148 0.80 10.31 -28.23
C ASP A 148 1.57 9.97 -29.52
N ASP A 149 2.70 10.63 -29.77
CA ASP A 149 3.64 10.38 -30.86
C ASP A 149 4.59 9.19 -30.61
N ASP A 150 4.27 8.36 -29.61
CA ASP A 150 5.08 7.26 -29.10
C ASP A 150 6.45 7.68 -28.53
N SER A 151 6.73 8.98 -28.36
CA SER A 151 7.97 9.42 -27.73
C SER A 151 7.94 9.22 -26.21
N VAL A 152 9.08 8.83 -25.65
CA VAL A 152 9.24 8.62 -24.21
C VAL A 152 10.18 9.68 -23.63
N HIS A 153 9.67 10.49 -22.72
CA HIS A 153 10.43 11.51 -22.00
C HIS A 153 10.79 11.04 -20.59
N VAL A 154 11.96 11.43 -20.11
CA VAL A 154 12.48 11.08 -18.79
C VAL A 154 12.55 12.31 -17.91
N LEU A 155 11.97 12.22 -16.70
CA LEU A 155 12.09 13.22 -15.64
C LEU A 155 12.77 12.63 -14.40
N PRO A 156 13.68 13.35 -13.71
CA PRO A 156 14.25 14.64 -14.12
C PRO A 156 15.07 14.52 -15.41
N ALA A 157 15.21 15.62 -16.15
CA ALA A 157 15.98 15.67 -17.40
C ALA A 157 17.51 15.72 -17.16
N THR A 158 18.02 14.87 -16.28
CA THR A 158 19.45 14.77 -15.92
C THR A 158 20.13 13.64 -16.69
N ALA A 159 21.44 13.76 -16.91
CA ALA A 159 22.23 12.70 -17.54
C ALA A 159 22.17 11.38 -16.73
N ASP A 160 22.11 11.46 -15.41
CA ASP A 160 22.02 10.31 -14.50
C ASP A 160 20.70 9.54 -14.66
N ALA A 161 19.58 10.26 -14.79
CA ALA A 161 18.28 9.63 -15.00
C ALA A 161 18.24 8.93 -16.38
N HIS A 162 18.77 9.59 -17.41
CA HIS A 162 18.85 9.02 -18.76
C HIS A 162 19.76 7.79 -18.82
N SER A 163 20.92 7.82 -18.17
CA SER A 163 21.84 6.67 -18.14
C SER A 163 21.25 5.47 -17.40
N THR A 164 20.54 5.72 -16.29
CA THR A 164 19.81 4.68 -15.54
C THR A 164 18.73 4.04 -16.40
N VAL A 165 17.93 4.86 -17.10
CA VAL A 165 16.89 4.35 -18.01
C VAL A 165 17.52 3.55 -19.17
N GLN A 166 18.60 4.06 -19.77
CA GLN A 166 19.31 3.39 -20.86
C GLN A 166 19.80 1.98 -20.50
N GLN A 167 20.31 1.79 -19.28
CA GLN A 167 20.73 0.48 -18.80
C GLN A 167 19.55 -0.51 -18.66
N MET A 168 18.35 0.00 -18.44
CA MET A 168 17.15 -0.81 -18.19
C MET A 168 16.31 -1.09 -19.43
N ILE A 169 16.58 -0.42 -20.57
CA ILE A 169 15.82 -0.55 -21.83
C ILE A 169 15.47 -2.00 -22.19
N PRO A 170 16.39 -3.00 -22.14
CA PRO A 170 16.07 -4.36 -22.57
C PRO A 170 14.92 -5.03 -21.80
N ASN A 171 14.62 -4.55 -20.59
CA ASN A 171 13.59 -5.11 -19.71
C ASN A 171 12.54 -4.05 -19.32
N LEU A 172 12.44 -2.95 -20.08
CA LEU A 172 11.56 -1.83 -19.76
C LEU A 172 10.29 -1.87 -20.60
N PHE A 173 9.19 -2.22 -19.95
CA PHE A 173 7.85 -2.25 -20.55
C PHE A 173 6.94 -1.24 -19.86
N LEU A 174 6.10 -0.60 -20.65
CA LEU A 174 5.08 0.34 -20.21
C LEU A 174 3.70 -0.21 -20.59
N HIS A 175 2.68 0.17 -19.84
CA HIS A 175 1.30 -0.18 -20.18
C HIS A 175 0.35 0.96 -19.83
N SER A 176 -0.59 1.22 -20.73
CA SER A 176 -1.67 2.19 -20.56
C SER A 176 -3.02 1.48 -20.58
N VAL A 177 -3.98 2.04 -19.86
CA VAL A 177 -5.37 1.60 -19.92
C VAL A 177 -6.23 2.83 -20.03
N ASP A 178 -6.90 2.98 -21.15
CA ASP A 178 -7.89 4.03 -21.40
C ASP A 178 -9.28 3.45 -21.11
N MET A 179 -9.86 3.87 -19.98
CA MET A 179 -11.19 3.43 -19.57
C MET A 179 -12.30 3.97 -20.47
N ASN A 180 -12.11 5.15 -21.09
CA ASN A 180 -13.12 5.80 -21.93
C ASN A 180 -13.20 5.13 -23.30
N ASN A 181 -12.04 4.84 -23.90
CA ASN A 181 -11.95 4.17 -25.20
C ASN A 181 -11.95 2.64 -25.11
N GLY A 182 -11.96 2.07 -23.90
CA GLY A 182 -11.99 0.62 -23.69
C GLY A 182 -10.74 -0.08 -24.21
N LEU A 183 -9.58 0.58 -24.13
CA LEU A 183 -8.33 0.13 -24.76
C LEU A 183 -7.23 -0.04 -23.72
N ALA A 184 -6.67 -1.25 -23.62
CA ALA A 184 -5.45 -1.53 -22.86
C ALA A 184 -4.30 -1.81 -23.83
N GLN A 185 -3.16 -1.15 -23.64
CA GLN A 185 -1.99 -1.28 -24.52
C GLN A 185 -0.72 -1.52 -23.71
N GLY A 186 0.21 -2.25 -24.31
CA GLY A 186 1.58 -2.40 -23.83
C GLY A 186 2.57 -1.86 -24.83
N TYR A 187 3.66 -1.31 -24.32
CA TYR A 187 4.75 -0.72 -25.08
C TYR A 187 6.09 -1.25 -24.58
N GLU A 188 6.95 -1.62 -25.51
CA GLU A 188 8.37 -1.88 -25.26
C GLU A 188 9.14 -0.59 -25.48
N VAL A 189 9.92 -0.15 -24.49
CA VAL A 189 10.73 1.05 -24.65
C VAL A 189 11.96 0.71 -25.50
N ILE A 190 12.15 1.45 -26.58
CA ILE A 190 13.30 1.33 -27.48
C ILE A 190 14.07 2.65 -27.53
N SER A 191 15.38 2.58 -27.77
CA SER A 191 16.21 3.76 -28.03
C SER A 191 16.59 3.82 -29.51
N LYS A 192 16.36 4.97 -30.14
CA LYS A 192 16.74 5.26 -31.51
C LYS A 192 17.29 6.69 -31.58
N ASP A 193 18.49 6.85 -32.14
CA ASP A 193 19.14 8.16 -32.30
C ASP A 193 19.23 8.95 -30.98
N SER A 194 19.55 8.26 -29.88
CA SER A 194 19.61 8.80 -28.50
C SER A 194 18.29 9.34 -27.95
N LYS A 195 17.16 9.09 -28.63
CA LYS A 195 15.80 9.35 -28.14
C LYS A 195 15.10 8.04 -27.79
N LEU A 196 14.18 8.10 -26.84
CA LEU A 196 13.40 6.94 -26.42
C LEU A 196 12.02 6.97 -27.08
N TYR A 197 11.54 5.80 -27.48
CA TYR A 197 10.22 5.61 -28.07
C TYR A 197 9.55 4.38 -27.46
N GLY A 198 8.23 4.38 -27.33
CA GLY A 198 7.43 3.24 -26.92
C GLY A 198 6.91 2.50 -28.15
N ARG A 199 7.50 1.36 -28.48
CA ARG A 199 6.97 0.51 -29.56
C ARG A 199 5.82 -0.32 -29.00
N GLN A 200 4.61 -0.15 -29.51
CA GLN A 200 3.45 -0.95 -29.09
C GLN A 200 3.74 -2.45 -29.30
N SER A 201 3.62 -3.24 -28.23
CA SER A 201 3.87 -4.69 -28.21
C SER A 201 2.58 -5.50 -28.22
N TRP A 202 1.57 -5.08 -27.48
CA TRP A 202 0.27 -5.73 -27.42
C TRP A 202 -0.85 -4.70 -27.25
N SER A 203 -2.07 -5.08 -27.64
CA SER A 203 -3.27 -4.27 -27.46
C SER A 203 -4.47 -5.18 -27.22
N VAL A 204 -5.27 -4.83 -26.23
CA VAL A 204 -6.54 -5.48 -25.87
C VAL A 204 -7.60 -4.40 -25.90
N GLY A 205 -8.41 -4.41 -26.96
CA GLY A 205 -9.60 -3.56 -27.08
C GLY A 205 -10.85 -4.30 -26.64
N ILE A 206 -11.77 -3.58 -26.02
CA ILE A 206 -13.11 -4.05 -25.68
C ILE A 206 -14.12 -3.31 -26.57
N ASN A 207 -15.23 -3.96 -26.89
CA ASN A 207 -16.29 -3.29 -27.63
C ASN A 207 -17.03 -2.29 -26.72
N THR A 208 -16.69 -1.01 -26.83
CA THR A 208 -17.26 0.06 -26.00
C THR A 208 -18.75 0.31 -26.24
N GLU A 209 -19.33 -0.19 -27.34
CA GLU A 209 -20.78 -0.13 -27.56
C GLU A 209 -21.56 -1.01 -26.57
N THR A 210 -20.96 -2.12 -26.13
CA THR A 210 -21.63 -3.09 -25.27
C THR A 210 -21.03 -3.18 -23.87
N ASP A 211 -19.73 -2.97 -23.75
CA ASP A 211 -18.95 -3.27 -22.56
C ASP A 211 -18.08 -2.07 -22.17
N THR A 212 -18.00 -1.77 -20.88
CA THR A 212 -17.17 -0.69 -20.34
C THR A 212 -16.11 -1.22 -19.39
N ILE A 213 -14.94 -0.58 -19.33
CA ILE A 213 -13.95 -0.87 -18.28
C ILE A 213 -14.40 -0.12 -17.02
N VAL A 214 -14.72 -0.85 -15.95
CA VAL A 214 -15.27 -0.29 -14.71
C VAL A 214 -14.28 -0.22 -13.57
N ALA A 215 -13.24 -1.07 -13.58
CA ALA A 215 -12.18 -1.03 -12.58
C ALA A 215 -10.86 -1.60 -13.11
N VAL A 216 -9.75 -1.01 -12.67
CA VAL A 216 -8.38 -1.47 -12.96
C VAL A 216 -7.59 -1.51 -11.66
N SER A 217 -6.84 -2.59 -11.45
CA SER A 217 -5.95 -2.75 -10.31
C SER A 217 -4.55 -3.10 -10.79
N ARG A 218 -3.54 -2.45 -10.23
CA ARG A 218 -2.11 -2.68 -10.50
C ARG A 218 -1.41 -3.02 -9.19
N LYS A 219 -0.43 -3.92 -9.20
CA LYS A 219 0.34 -4.23 -7.98
C LYS A 219 1.21 -3.04 -7.59
N PRO A 220 1.35 -2.74 -6.29
CA PRO A 220 2.29 -1.71 -5.85
C PRO A 220 3.71 -2.10 -6.23
N GLN A 221 4.48 -1.19 -6.84
CA GLN A 221 5.86 -1.47 -7.27
C GLN A 221 6.80 -1.80 -6.10
N TYR A 222 6.51 -1.26 -4.91
CA TYR A 222 7.29 -1.43 -3.69
C TYR A 222 6.78 -2.56 -2.80
N GLU A 223 5.84 -3.36 -3.29
CA GLU A 223 5.36 -4.55 -2.58
C GLU A 223 6.53 -5.52 -2.34
N LYS A 224 6.73 -5.90 -1.08
CA LYS A 224 7.64 -6.96 -0.67
C LYS A 224 6.85 -8.17 -0.21
N ASN A 225 7.33 -9.34 -0.60
CA ASN A 225 6.77 -10.60 -0.14
C ASN A 225 7.91 -11.60 0.17
N PRO A 226 8.32 -11.74 1.43
CA PRO A 226 9.36 -12.67 1.81
C PRO A 226 8.88 -14.14 1.75
N LEU A 227 7.57 -14.39 1.88
CA LEU A 227 6.99 -15.72 1.88
C LEU A 227 6.47 -16.12 0.49
N GLN A 228 7.28 -16.87 -0.25
CA GLN A 228 6.96 -17.32 -1.62
C GLN A 228 6.05 -18.55 -1.69
N PHE A 229 5.74 -19.16 -0.55
CA PHE A 229 4.91 -20.34 -0.46
C PHE A 229 3.89 -20.22 0.66
N GLN A 230 2.93 -21.13 0.65
CA GLN A 230 2.05 -21.38 1.77
C GLN A 230 2.07 -22.87 2.11
N MET A 231 2.15 -23.20 3.40
CA MET A 231 1.99 -24.57 3.87
C MET A 231 0.54 -25.06 3.71
N ILE A 232 0.37 -26.34 3.40
CA ILE A 232 -0.91 -27.04 3.34
C ILE A 232 -0.91 -28.22 4.33
N GLY A 233 -1.95 -28.29 5.17
CA GLY A 233 -2.27 -29.48 5.98
C GLY A 233 -1.65 -29.52 7.39
N ASP A 234 -2.09 -30.51 8.18
CA ASP A 234 -1.70 -30.66 9.59
C ASP A 234 -0.56 -31.69 9.82
N ALA A 235 -0.25 -32.53 8.82
CA ALA A 235 0.63 -33.71 9.00
C ALA A 235 1.64 -33.97 7.88
N GLN A 236 1.58 -33.26 6.76
CA GLN A 236 2.53 -33.38 5.64
C GLN A 236 2.96 -31.96 5.29
N GLU A 237 4.24 -31.64 5.44
CA GLU A 237 4.88 -30.33 5.24
C GLU A 237 4.87 -29.88 3.76
N LYS A 238 3.74 -30.04 3.09
CA LYS A 238 3.58 -29.77 1.67
C LYS A 238 3.42 -28.28 1.43
N LEU A 239 4.19 -27.76 0.48
CA LEU A 239 4.26 -26.34 0.16
C LEU A 239 3.51 -26.06 -1.14
N LEU A 240 2.69 -25.02 -1.14
CA LEU A 240 2.09 -24.46 -2.34
C LEU A 240 2.80 -23.17 -2.69
N TYR A 241 3.51 -23.18 -3.81
CA TYR A 241 4.22 -22.00 -4.29
C TYR A 241 3.24 -20.99 -4.88
N LYS A 242 3.33 -19.74 -4.42
CA LYS A 242 2.49 -18.64 -4.86
C LYS A 242 2.90 -18.23 -6.26
N TYR A 243 1.92 -17.93 -7.11
CA TYR A 243 2.22 -17.36 -8.42
C TYR A 243 2.53 -15.85 -8.29
N LEU A 244 3.81 -15.50 -8.38
CA LEU A 244 4.31 -14.15 -8.09
C LEU A 244 4.64 -13.35 -9.36
N ASN A 245 3.62 -13.03 -10.16
CA ASN A 245 3.79 -12.12 -11.30
C ASN A 245 3.73 -10.65 -10.85
N LYS A 246 4.87 -9.94 -10.90
CA LYS A 246 4.94 -8.48 -10.58
C LYS A 246 4.27 -7.62 -11.64
N ASN A 247 4.21 -8.11 -12.88
CA ASN A 247 3.65 -7.43 -14.06
C ASN A 247 2.17 -7.78 -14.25
N GLN A 248 1.47 -8.20 -13.20
CA GLN A 248 0.06 -8.56 -13.27
C GLN A 248 -0.82 -7.31 -13.14
N MET A 249 -1.79 -7.18 -14.04
CA MET A 249 -2.86 -6.20 -13.97
C MET A 249 -4.21 -6.91 -13.94
N ALA A 250 -5.10 -6.46 -13.07
CA ALA A 250 -6.49 -6.91 -13.06
C ALA A 250 -7.36 -5.83 -13.69
N MET A 251 -8.22 -6.22 -14.62
CA MET A 251 -9.15 -5.35 -15.33
C MET A 251 -10.56 -5.94 -15.24
N ALA A 252 -11.53 -5.13 -14.86
CA ALA A 252 -12.94 -5.51 -14.79
C ALA A 252 -13.70 -4.81 -15.91
N THR A 253 -14.45 -5.60 -16.69
CA THR A 253 -15.32 -5.09 -17.75
C THR A 253 -16.76 -5.44 -17.44
N LEU A 254 -17.69 -4.50 -17.62
CA LEU A 254 -19.11 -4.72 -17.39
C LEU A 254 -19.88 -4.50 -18.69
N SER A 255 -20.61 -5.53 -19.10
CA SER A 255 -21.53 -5.43 -20.24
C SER A 255 -22.85 -4.78 -19.83
N ASN A 256 -23.50 -4.08 -20.75
CA ASN A 256 -24.87 -3.57 -20.60
C ASN A 256 -25.89 -4.68 -20.27
N THR A 257 -25.56 -5.93 -20.58
CA THR A 257 -26.36 -7.12 -20.24
C THR A 257 -26.20 -7.60 -18.79
N GLY A 258 -25.36 -6.94 -17.98
CA GLY A 258 -25.03 -7.35 -16.62
C GLY A 258 -23.99 -8.46 -16.53
N LEU A 259 -23.20 -8.69 -17.60
CA LEU A 259 -22.10 -9.64 -17.59
C LEU A 259 -20.81 -8.94 -17.15
N LEU A 260 -20.34 -9.22 -15.93
CA LEU A 260 -19.06 -8.75 -15.41
C LEU A 260 -17.95 -9.75 -15.78
N THR A 261 -16.91 -9.29 -16.45
CA THR A 261 -15.70 -10.09 -16.73
C THR A 261 -14.50 -9.53 -15.98
N ILE A 262 -13.85 -10.36 -15.16
CA ILE A 262 -12.56 -10.06 -14.54
C ILE A 262 -11.45 -10.71 -15.36
N LEU A 263 -10.56 -9.89 -15.91
CA LEU A 263 -9.41 -10.29 -16.70
C LEU A 263 -8.13 -10.01 -15.90
N LEU A 264 -7.32 -11.05 -15.70
CA LEU A 264 -5.96 -10.90 -15.22
C LEU A 264 -5.02 -10.99 -16.43
N LEU A 265 -4.26 -9.92 -16.66
CA LEU A 265 -3.35 -9.77 -17.79
C LEU A 265 -1.91 -9.66 -17.29
N ASP A 266 -0.97 -10.20 -18.05
CA ASP A 266 0.44 -9.86 -17.93
C ASP A 266 0.72 -8.60 -18.76
N THR A 267 1.24 -7.54 -18.12
CA THR A 267 1.44 -6.23 -18.77
C THR A 267 2.65 -6.20 -19.69
N VAL A 268 3.53 -7.21 -19.67
CA VAL A 268 4.67 -7.33 -20.59
C VAL A 268 4.22 -7.98 -21.89
N THR A 269 3.50 -9.09 -21.81
CA THR A 269 3.14 -9.91 -22.99
C THR A 269 1.72 -9.68 -23.51
N GLY A 270 0.82 -9.14 -22.69
CA GLY A 270 -0.61 -9.04 -23.00
C GLY A 270 -1.37 -10.36 -22.81
N ASN A 271 -0.71 -11.41 -22.31
CA ASN A 271 -1.32 -12.72 -22.14
C ASN A 271 -2.39 -12.69 -21.03
N VAL A 272 -3.53 -13.35 -21.29
CA VAL A 272 -4.58 -13.56 -20.30
C VAL A 272 -4.18 -14.69 -19.36
N ILE A 273 -3.90 -14.33 -18.11
CA ILE A 273 -3.52 -15.26 -17.04
C ILE A 273 -4.76 -16.01 -16.55
N GLN A 274 -5.85 -15.28 -16.28
CA GLN A 274 -7.13 -15.82 -15.82
C GLN A 274 -8.28 -14.95 -16.32
N ARG A 275 -9.42 -15.59 -16.59
CA ARG A 275 -10.67 -14.93 -16.97
C ARG A 275 -11.82 -15.49 -16.14
N LEU A 276 -12.57 -14.61 -15.49
CA LEU A 276 -13.75 -14.94 -14.71
C LEU A 276 -14.94 -14.14 -15.22
N THR A 277 -16.13 -14.73 -15.23
CA THR A 277 -17.36 -14.07 -15.66
C THR A 277 -18.47 -14.28 -14.65
N HIS A 278 -19.19 -13.21 -14.31
CA HIS A 278 -20.38 -13.23 -13.45
C HIS A 278 -21.56 -12.67 -14.21
N ARG A 279 -22.71 -13.33 -14.09
CA ARG A 279 -23.98 -12.83 -14.63
C ARG A 279 -24.68 -11.98 -13.58
N ASP A 280 -25.62 -11.16 -14.03
CA ASP A 280 -26.47 -10.34 -13.18
C ASP A 280 -25.67 -9.41 -12.26
N ALA A 281 -24.53 -8.92 -12.74
CA ALA A 281 -23.64 -8.01 -12.02
C ALA A 281 -23.91 -6.55 -12.38
N ALA A 282 -23.71 -5.66 -11.42
CA ALA A 282 -23.81 -4.21 -11.54
C ALA A 282 -22.70 -3.50 -10.75
N GLU A 283 -22.54 -2.22 -11.06
CA GLU A 283 -21.73 -1.28 -10.29
C GLU A 283 -22.29 -1.02 -8.88
N PRO A 284 -21.45 -0.59 -7.92
CA PRO A 284 -20.01 -0.35 -8.03
C PRO A 284 -19.17 -1.63 -8.07
N VAL A 285 -18.15 -1.63 -8.93
CA VAL A 285 -17.15 -2.70 -9.03
C VAL A 285 -15.80 -2.18 -8.55
N HIS A 286 -15.14 -2.90 -7.65
CA HIS A 286 -13.80 -2.57 -7.18
C HIS A 286 -12.90 -3.79 -7.22
N VAL A 287 -11.63 -3.59 -7.54
CA VAL A 287 -10.63 -4.66 -7.62
C VAL A 287 -9.36 -4.22 -6.91
N VAL A 288 -8.87 -5.05 -6.00
CA VAL A 288 -7.56 -4.90 -5.37
C VAL A 288 -6.75 -6.17 -5.53
N GLN A 289 -5.44 -6.01 -5.65
CA GLN A 289 -4.51 -7.12 -5.72
C GLN A 289 -3.29 -6.85 -4.86
N TRP A 290 -2.76 -7.93 -4.30
CA TRP A 290 -1.51 -7.95 -3.55
C TRP A 290 -0.89 -9.33 -3.70
N VAL A 291 0.42 -9.41 -3.84
CA VAL A 291 1.19 -10.66 -3.90
C VAL A 291 0.64 -11.62 -4.96
N ASN A 292 -0.15 -12.62 -4.59
CA ASN A 292 -0.80 -13.59 -5.47
C ASN A 292 -2.33 -13.59 -5.34
N ASN A 293 -2.86 -12.67 -4.54
CA ASN A 293 -4.26 -12.57 -4.20
C ASN A 293 -4.92 -11.42 -4.96
N VAL A 294 -6.16 -11.65 -5.38
CA VAL A 294 -7.03 -10.68 -6.04
C VAL A 294 -8.38 -10.75 -5.35
N VAL A 295 -8.84 -9.62 -4.83
CA VAL A 295 -10.18 -9.48 -4.26
C VAL A 295 -10.92 -8.43 -5.04
N TYR A 296 -12.17 -8.72 -5.37
CA TYR A 296 -13.05 -7.77 -6.01
C TYR A 296 -14.46 -7.84 -5.46
N THR A 297 -15.18 -6.75 -5.62
CA THR A 297 -16.57 -6.59 -5.17
C THR A 297 -17.44 -6.16 -6.34
N TYR A 298 -18.68 -6.62 -6.38
CA TYR A 298 -19.71 -6.15 -7.31
C TYR A 298 -21.10 -6.27 -6.68
N GLN A 299 -22.10 -5.59 -7.26
CA GLN A 299 -23.49 -5.77 -6.88
C GLN A 299 -24.11 -6.89 -7.71
N ASN A 300 -24.68 -7.90 -7.07
CA ASN A 300 -25.51 -8.88 -7.74
C ASN A 300 -26.95 -8.37 -7.77
N ILE A 301 -27.48 -8.12 -8.98
CA ILE A 301 -28.82 -7.57 -9.22
C ILE A 301 -29.89 -8.61 -8.88
N GLN A 302 -29.67 -9.86 -9.25
CA GLN A 302 -30.64 -10.94 -9.03
C GLN A 302 -30.84 -11.21 -7.54
N GLU A 303 -29.74 -11.26 -6.79
CA GLU A 303 -29.72 -11.57 -5.35
C GLU A 303 -29.79 -10.31 -4.46
N GLN A 304 -29.79 -9.11 -5.08
CA GLN A 304 -29.82 -7.79 -4.40
C GLN A 304 -28.79 -7.64 -3.28
N ARG A 305 -27.56 -8.11 -3.51
CA ARG A 305 -26.51 -8.14 -2.48
C ARG A 305 -25.15 -7.82 -3.06
N THR A 306 -24.27 -7.33 -2.19
CA THR A 306 -22.86 -7.14 -2.54
C THR A 306 -22.11 -8.45 -2.40
N GLU A 307 -21.50 -8.91 -3.47
CA GLU A 307 -20.67 -10.11 -3.49
C GLU A 307 -19.19 -9.70 -3.47
N VAL A 308 -18.42 -10.37 -2.61
CA VAL A 308 -16.98 -10.22 -2.47
C VAL A 308 -16.36 -11.52 -2.93
N VAL A 309 -15.58 -11.50 -4.01
CA VAL A 309 -14.91 -12.68 -4.52
C VAL A 309 -13.43 -12.55 -4.28
N SER A 310 -12.86 -13.57 -3.64
CA SER A 310 -11.43 -13.71 -3.42
C SER A 310 -10.85 -14.80 -4.31
N MET A 311 -9.68 -14.53 -4.86
CA MET A 311 -8.93 -15.43 -5.71
C MET A 311 -7.45 -15.42 -5.33
N SER A 312 -6.87 -16.60 -5.17
CA SER A 312 -5.44 -16.81 -4.91
C SER A 312 -4.83 -17.63 -6.03
N LEU A 313 -3.71 -17.15 -6.58
CA LEU A 313 -2.99 -17.79 -7.68
C LEU A 313 -1.79 -18.58 -7.17
N PHE A 314 -1.61 -19.79 -7.69
CA PHE A 314 -0.51 -20.70 -7.35
C PHE A 314 0.14 -21.28 -8.60
N GLU A 315 1.42 -21.64 -8.52
CA GLU A 315 2.19 -22.12 -9.67
C GLU A 315 1.73 -23.49 -10.18
N SER A 316 1.35 -24.39 -9.26
CA SER A 316 0.99 -25.77 -9.57
C SER A 316 0.00 -26.33 -8.56
N SER A 317 -0.78 -27.34 -8.96
CA SER A 317 -1.69 -28.08 -8.08
C SER A 317 -0.92 -29.13 -7.29
N ASN A 318 0.22 -29.56 -7.83
CA ASN A 318 1.09 -30.53 -7.21
C ASN A 318 1.89 -29.79 -6.13
N PRO A 319 1.75 -30.19 -4.86
CA PRO A 319 2.54 -29.59 -3.80
C PRO A 319 4.03 -29.83 -4.03
N ASP A 320 4.86 -28.92 -3.52
CA ASP A 320 6.32 -28.92 -3.60
C ASP A 320 6.89 -28.73 -5.02
N SER A 321 6.04 -28.41 -5.99
CA SER A 321 6.45 -28.08 -7.36
C SER A 321 6.65 -26.57 -7.50
N ARG A 322 7.91 -26.16 -7.67
CA ARG A 322 8.30 -24.78 -7.97
C ARG A 322 8.63 -24.61 -9.44
N GLN A 323 8.20 -23.50 -10.02
CA GLN A 323 8.51 -23.11 -11.39
C GLN A 323 9.32 -21.81 -11.39
N GLU A 324 10.20 -21.65 -12.37
CA GLU A 324 10.88 -20.37 -12.59
C GLU A 324 9.91 -19.38 -13.25
N PHE A 325 9.88 -18.15 -12.74
CA PHE A 325 8.98 -17.12 -13.26
C PHE A 325 9.68 -16.23 -14.30
N GLU A 326 9.21 -16.30 -15.54
CA GLU A 326 9.50 -15.35 -16.60
C GLU A 326 8.18 -15.01 -17.32
N SER A 327 7.82 -13.74 -17.48
CA SER A 327 6.55 -13.34 -18.13
C SER A 327 6.35 -13.96 -19.53
N SER A 328 7.43 -14.20 -20.27
CA SER A 328 7.39 -14.80 -21.62
C SER A 328 7.26 -16.32 -21.64
N LYS A 329 7.65 -17.02 -20.56
CA LYS A 329 7.62 -18.49 -20.44
C LYS A 329 6.71 -18.99 -19.32
N SER A 330 5.98 -18.08 -18.67
CA SER A 330 5.19 -18.38 -17.49
C SER A 330 4.05 -19.33 -17.85
N THR A 331 4.01 -20.48 -17.16
CA THR A 331 2.86 -21.40 -17.21
C THR A 331 1.63 -20.75 -16.60
N GLN A 332 0.45 -21.11 -17.09
CA GLN A 332 -0.81 -20.64 -16.50
C GLN A 332 -0.92 -21.10 -15.03
N PRO A 333 -1.18 -20.17 -14.09
CA PRO A 333 -1.34 -20.51 -12.69
C PRO A 333 -2.68 -21.18 -12.43
N ILE A 334 -2.75 -21.86 -11.29
CA ILE A 334 -4.01 -22.35 -10.74
C ILE A 334 -4.63 -21.27 -9.87
N ALA A 335 -5.88 -20.95 -10.17
CA ALA A 335 -6.68 -20.02 -9.40
C ALA A 335 -7.61 -20.78 -8.45
N ILE A 336 -7.39 -20.62 -7.14
CA ILE A 336 -8.36 -21.02 -6.12
C ILE A 336 -9.23 -19.81 -5.82
N ARG A 337 -10.55 -19.98 -5.84
CA ARG A 337 -11.50 -18.86 -5.73
C ARG A 337 -12.66 -19.18 -4.81
N GLN A 338 -13.16 -18.18 -4.11
CA GLN A 338 -14.29 -18.30 -3.21
C GLN A 338 -15.08 -16.99 -3.16
N ALA A 339 -16.40 -17.10 -3.24
CA ALA A 339 -17.31 -15.96 -3.15
C ALA A 339 -17.88 -15.85 -1.73
N MET A 340 -18.11 -14.62 -1.29
CA MET A 340 -18.68 -14.26 0.00
C MET A 340 -19.68 -13.11 -0.21
N VAL A 341 -20.52 -12.86 0.78
CA VAL A 341 -21.53 -11.81 0.77
C VAL A 341 -21.20 -10.79 1.84
N LEU A 342 -21.27 -9.51 1.48
CA LEU A 342 -21.14 -8.39 2.40
C LEU A 342 -22.50 -7.70 2.54
N GLY A 343 -22.94 -7.48 3.79
CA GLY A 343 -24.21 -6.82 4.11
C GLY A 343 -24.22 -5.30 3.92
N ALA A 344 -23.33 -4.76 3.09
CA ALA A 344 -23.20 -3.33 2.82
C ALA A 344 -22.59 -3.08 1.44
N THR A 345 -23.01 -1.98 0.81
CA THR A 345 -22.42 -1.48 -0.44
C THR A 345 -21.03 -0.90 -0.18
N VAL A 346 -20.08 -1.24 -1.05
CA VAL A 346 -18.69 -0.79 -1.02
C VAL A 346 -18.54 0.36 -2.01
N ASP A 347 -17.95 1.48 -1.57
CA ASP A 347 -17.61 2.63 -2.40
C ASP A 347 -16.12 2.67 -2.77
N THR A 348 -15.27 2.01 -1.98
CA THR A 348 -13.83 1.91 -2.26
C THR A 348 -13.21 0.70 -1.57
N LEU A 349 -12.14 0.18 -2.16
CA LEU A 349 -11.42 -1.00 -1.69
C LEU A 349 -9.92 -0.71 -1.71
N ALA A 350 -9.22 -1.04 -0.63
CA ALA A 350 -7.77 -0.88 -0.53
C ALA A 350 -7.14 -2.02 0.28
N VAL A 351 -5.83 -2.17 0.16
CA VAL A 351 -5.03 -3.12 0.95
C VAL A 351 -4.02 -2.32 1.76
N ALA A 352 -3.92 -2.62 3.04
CA ALA A 352 -2.88 -2.12 3.91
C ALA A 352 -1.71 -3.09 3.98
N GLN A 353 -0.52 -2.56 3.65
CA GLN A 353 0.73 -3.32 3.61
C GLN A 353 1.78 -2.70 4.53
N THR A 354 2.64 -3.55 5.08
CA THR A 354 3.76 -3.19 5.95
C THR A 354 5.07 -3.17 5.16
N ALA A 355 6.14 -2.63 5.75
CA ALA A 355 7.35 -2.28 5.01
C ALA A 355 8.08 -3.48 4.40
N GLN A 356 8.02 -4.64 5.06
CA GLN A 356 8.62 -5.90 4.63
C GLN A 356 7.59 -6.95 4.21
N GLY A 357 6.28 -6.68 4.35
CA GLY A 357 5.22 -7.63 4.05
C GLY A 357 5.27 -8.91 4.91
N LEU A 358 5.77 -8.80 6.15
CA LEU A 358 5.82 -9.90 7.11
C LEU A 358 4.51 -10.02 7.90
N ALA A 359 3.88 -8.89 8.25
CA ALA A 359 2.57 -8.90 8.86
C ALA A 359 1.50 -9.34 7.83
N SER A 360 0.45 -10.01 8.30
CA SER A 360 -0.68 -10.37 7.43
C SER A 360 -1.35 -9.12 6.87
N ASN A 361 -1.73 -9.14 5.58
CA ASN A 361 -2.35 -7.97 4.98
C ASN A 361 -3.76 -7.75 5.56
N THR A 362 -4.18 -6.50 5.54
CA THR A 362 -5.53 -6.09 5.96
C THR A 362 -6.23 -5.43 4.79
N ILE A 363 -7.44 -5.88 4.49
CA ILE A 363 -8.25 -5.33 3.40
C ILE A 363 -9.21 -4.31 4.01
N LEU A 364 -9.24 -3.13 3.40
CA LEU A 364 -10.00 -1.97 3.86
C LEU A 364 -11.17 -1.75 2.90
N PHE A 365 -12.39 -1.83 3.43
CA PHE A 365 -13.63 -1.57 2.72
C PHE A 365 -14.19 -0.23 3.17
N GLY A 366 -14.20 0.76 2.28
CA GLY A 366 -14.96 1.99 2.50
C GLY A 366 -16.42 1.73 2.15
N LEU A 367 -17.28 1.69 3.16
CA LEU A 367 -18.70 1.39 3.00
C LEU A 367 -19.47 2.66 2.66
N ARG A 368 -20.54 2.53 1.88
CA ARG A 368 -21.45 3.65 1.55
C ARG A 368 -22.11 4.29 2.77
N THR A 369 -22.19 3.56 3.89
CA THR A 369 -22.66 4.07 5.18
C THR A 369 -21.69 5.04 5.85
N GLY A 370 -20.48 5.20 5.30
CA GLY A 370 -19.41 6.02 5.83
C GLY A 370 -18.47 5.29 6.81
N GLY A 371 -18.64 3.98 7.00
CA GLY A 371 -17.74 3.16 7.83
C GLY A 371 -16.52 2.66 7.05
N LEU A 372 -15.35 2.67 7.69
CA LEU A 372 -14.12 2.07 7.16
C LEU A 372 -13.90 0.71 7.82
N LEU A 373 -14.34 -0.35 7.15
CA LEU A 373 -14.29 -1.72 7.66
C LEU A 373 -12.92 -2.35 7.34
N SER A 374 -12.26 -2.86 8.36
CA SER A 374 -10.98 -3.55 8.30
C SER A 374 -11.17 -5.06 8.45
N LEU A 375 -10.75 -5.84 7.46
CA LEU A 375 -10.82 -7.30 7.48
C LEU A 375 -9.44 -7.93 7.29
N SER A 376 -9.16 -8.99 8.06
CA SER A 376 -7.93 -9.77 7.88
C SER A 376 -7.97 -10.56 6.58
N GLU A 377 -6.83 -10.65 5.89
CA GLU A 377 -6.60 -11.52 4.73
C GLU A 377 -7.05 -12.96 4.96
N LYS A 378 -6.88 -13.50 6.18
CA LYS A 378 -7.28 -14.89 6.51
C LYS A 378 -8.78 -15.13 6.39
N LEU A 379 -9.60 -14.11 6.63
CA LEU A 379 -11.05 -14.22 6.49
C LEU A 379 -11.46 -14.32 5.01
N LEU A 380 -10.68 -13.69 4.13
CA LEU A 380 -10.90 -13.67 2.68
C LEU A 380 -10.09 -14.75 1.94
N ASP A 381 -9.38 -15.65 2.64
CA ASP A 381 -8.62 -16.73 1.98
C ASP A 381 -9.59 -17.71 1.28
N PRO A 382 -9.46 -17.95 -0.04
CA PRO A 382 -10.38 -18.81 -0.78
C PRO A 382 -10.20 -20.31 -0.49
N ARG A 383 -9.19 -20.68 0.32
CA ARG A 383 -8.93 -22.07 0.73
C ARG A 383 -9.64 -22.43 2.03
N ARG A 384 -10.48 -21.54 2.57
CA ARG A 384 -11.26 -21.82 3.78
C ARG A 384 -12.15 -23.05 3.55
N PRO A 385 -12.05 -24.08 4.43
CA PRO A 385 -12.72 -25.35 4.21
C PRO A 385 -14.25 -25.19 4.16
N VAL A 386 -14.88 -25.81 3.16
CA VAL A 386 -16.33 -25.74 2.94
C VAL A 386 -16.99 -27.02 3.46
N GLY A 387 -18.02 -26.86 4.29
CA GLY A 387 -18.78 -27.98 4.88
C GLY A 387 -18.36 -28.30 6.32
N LYS A 388 -19.20 -29.07 7.02
CA LYS A 388 -19.02 -29.38 8.45
C LYS A 388 -17.91 -30.39 8.71
N ASP A 389 -17.70 -31.34 7.78
CA ASP A 389 -16.70 -32.42 7.89
C ASP A 389 -15.37 -32.07 7.22
N ALA A 390 -15.20 -30.82 6.83
CA ALA A 390 -13.99 -30.39 6.14
C ALA A 390 -12.81 -30.35 7.10
N LYS A 391 -11.68 -30.93 6.68
CA LYS A 391 -10.47 -30.98 7.49
C LYS A 391 -10.02 -29.54 7.81
N PRO A 392 -9.68 -29.25 9.08
CA PRO A 392 -9.14 -27.95 9.43
C PRO A 392 -7.88 -27.70 8.61
N VAL A 393 -7.72 -26.46 8.19
CA VAL A 393 -6.49 -25.98 7.54
C VAL A 393 -5.82 -25.04 8.54
N LEU A 394 -4.53 -25.24 8.76
CA LEU A 394 -3.76 -24.48 9.73
C LEU A 394 -3.97 -22.96 9.57
N GLY A 395 -4.50 -22.33 10.63
CA GLY A 395 -4.69 -20.88 10.69
C GLY A 395 -5.87 -20.32 9.89
N LEU A 396 -6.71 -21.17 9.29
CA LEU A 396 -7.92 -20.75 8.58
C LEU A 396 -9.19 -21.23 9.30
N THR A 397 -10.18 -20.36 9.38
CA THR A 397 -11.51 -20.71 9.90
C THR A 397 -12.37 -21.34 8.80
N PRO A 398 -13.31 -22.24 9.15
CA PRO A 398 -14.26 -22.80 8.19
C PRO A 398 -14.98 -21.70 7.43
N TYR A 399 -15.29 -21.96 6.16
CA TYR A 399 -15.95 -21.00 5.30
C TYR A 399 -17.32 -20.61 5.83
N THR A 400 -17.56 -19.30 5.83
CA THR A 400 -18.85 -18.69 6.16
C THR A 400 -19.21 -17.74 5.01
N PRO A 401 -20.38 -17.92 4.36
CA PRO A 401 -20.72 -17.13 3.19
C PRO A 401 -20.93 -15.65 3.52
N LEU A 402 -21.45 -15.35 4.72
CA LEU A 402 -21.65 -13.97 5.17
C LEU A 402 -20.41 -13.44 5.89
N ILE A 403 -19.93 -12.28 5.48
CA ILE A 403 -18.86 -11.54 6.15
C ILE A 403 -19.46 -10.81 7.37
N PRO A 404 -18.98 -11.08 8.60
CA PRO A 404 -19.49 -10.40 9.79
C PRO A 404 -19.02 -8.94 9.84
N MET A 405 -19.97 -8.01 9.90
CA MET A 405 -19.69 -6.58 10.10
C MET A 405 -19.76 -6.24 11.59
N LEU A 406 -18.67 -6.50 12.30
CA LEU A 406 -18.58 -6.18 13.72
C LEU A 406 -18.15 -4.71 13.91
N PRO A 407 -18.76 -3.95 14.83
CA PRO A 407 -18.37 -2.57 15.10
C PRO A 407 -16.88 -2.40 15.48
N ILE A 408 -16.28 -3.41 16.13
CA ILE A 408 -14.85 -3.42 16.49
C ILE A 408 -13.92 -3.40 15.27
N ASN A 409 -14.41 -3.83 14.09
CA ASN A 409 -13.65 -3.82 12.85
C ASN A 409 -13.78 -2.49 12.08
N LEU A 410 -14.59 -1.54 12.56
CA LEU A 410 -14.73 -0.22 11.95
C LEU A 410 -13.65 0.72 12.51
N LEU A 411 -12.64 1.04 11.68
CA LEU A 411 -11.49 1.84 12.08
C LEU A 411 -11.86 3.26 12.50
N ASN A 412 -12.92 3.81 11.90
CA ASN A 412 -13.38 5.16 12.13
C ASN A 412 -14.45 5.27 13.22
N TYR A 413 -14.82 4.18 13.90
CA TYR A 413 -15.81 4.15 14.99
C TYR A 413 -17.08 4.98 14.66
N TYR A 414 -17.21 6.17 15.24
CA TYR A 414 -18.35 7.09 15.08
C TYR A 414 -18.12 8.17 13.99
N HIS A 415 -16.89 8.34 13.52
CA HIS A 415 -16.49 9.36 12.55
C HIS A 415 -16.75 8.89 11.11
N ARG A 416 -17.99 9.02 10.67
CA ARG A 416 -18.39 8.64 9.30
C ARG A 416 -17.73 9.54 8.26
N ILE A 417 -17.27 8.93 7.18
CA ILE A 417 -16.66 9.62 6.03
C ILE A 417 -17.68 9.60 4.89
N HIS A 418 -18.14 10.76 4.45
CA HIS A 418 -19.12 10.82 3.37
C HIS A 418 -18.44 10.77 2.00
N ARG A 419 -19.09 10.11 1.02
CA ARG A 419 -18.63 9.99 -0.38
C ARG A 419 -17.18 9.52 -0.47
N PHE A 420 -16.90 8.31 0.03
CA PHE A 420 -15.57 7.72 -0.08
C PHE A 420 -15.08 7.75 -1.53
N THR A 421 -13.88 8.29 -1.74
CA THR A 421 -13.24 8.32 -3.06
C THR A 421 -12.10 7.30 -3.11
N ALA A 422 -11.19 7.35 -2.13
CA ALA A 422 -10.10 6.39 -2.05
C ALA A 422 -9.57 6.22 -0.62
N VAL A 423 -8.93 5.08 -0.41
CA VAL A 423 -8.18 4.74 0.79
C VAL A 423 -6.76 4.39 0.38
N ARG A 424 -5.78 4.95 1.08
CA ARG A 424 -4.35 4.71 0.86
C ARG A 424 -3.72 4.25 2.16
N SER A 425 -2.74 3.35 2.07
CA SER A 425 -1.92 2.95 3.22
C SER A 425 -0.47 3.31 2.98
N ALA A 426 0.25 3.67 4.04
CA ALA A 426 1.69 3.85 4.04
C ALA A 426 2.31 3.06 5.20
N SER A 427 3.35 2.29 4.93
CA SER A 427 4.08 1.53 5.94
C SER A 427 4.87 2.44 6.89
N THR A 428 5.00 2.05 8.15
CA THR A 428 5.91 2.71 9.13
C THR A 428 7.28 2.02 9.16
N LEU A 429 8.20 2.50 10.01
CA LEU A 429 9.47 1.76 10.26
C LEU A 429 9.22 0.50 11.10
N LEU A 430 8.19 0.52 11.95
CA LEU A 430 7.67 -0.67 12.59
C LEU A 430 6.93 -1.53 11.57
N GLU A 431 7.23 -2.81 11.57
CA GLU A 431 6.64 -3.79 10.66
C GLU A 431 5.24 -4.18 11.14
N SER A 432 4.93 -4.04 12.42
CA SER A 432 3.60 -4.32 12.95
C SER A 432 2.57 -3.23 12.66
N ARG A 433 2.99 -2.06 12.15
CA ARG A 433 2.16 -0.87 11.99
C ARG A 433 2.13 -0.34 10.55
N ALA A 434 0.98 0.24 10.21
CA ALA A 434 0.78 1.02 9.00
C ALA A 434 -0.12 2.23 9.29
N VAL A 435 0.07 3.30 8.54
CA VAL A 435 -0.82 4.48 8.57
C VAL A 435 -1.81 4.35 7.41
N VAL A 436 -3.09 4.51 7.71
CA VAL A 436 -4.18 4.50 6.73
C VAL A 436 -4.73 5.91 6.62
N PHE A 437 -4.88 6.39 5.39
CA PHE A 437 -5.51 7.65 5.06
C PHE A 437 -6.69 7.38 4.12
N ALA A 438 -7.88 7.79 4.55
CA ALA A 438 -9.10 7.69 3.78
C ALA A 438 -9.61 9.10 3.46
N HIS A 439 -10.05 9.31 2.22
CA HIS A 439 -10.62 10.59 1.82
C HIS A 439 -11.86 10.42 0.93
N GLY A 440 -12.74 11.40 1.07
CA GLY A 440 -13.96 11.57 0.30
C GLY A 440 -14.35 13.05 0.34
N LEU A 441 -15.57 13.35 0.79
CA LEU A 441 -15.93 14.69 1.25
C LEU A 441 -15.15 15.05 2.52
N ASP A 442 -15.01 14.09 3.42
CA ASP A 442 -14.26 14.19 4.68
C ASP A 442 -12.92 13.45 4.56
N MET A 443 -11.94 13.81 5.41
CA MET A 443 -10.64 13.15 5.48
C MET A 443 -10.46 12.48 6.85
N PHE A 444 -9.88 11.29 6.86
CA PHE A 444 -9.63 10.52 8.08
C PHE A 444 -8.27 9.82 8.00
N SER A 445 -7.52 9.84 9.11
CA SER A 445 -6.21 9.20 9.24
C SER A 445 -6.18 8.39 10.52
N CYS A 446 -5.66 7.16 10.47
CA CYS A 446 -5.44 6.34 11.65
C CYS A 446 -4.23 5.42 11.46
N SER A 447 -3.64 4.96 12.57
CA SER A 447 -2.68 3.85 12.53
C SER A 447 -3.39 2.52 12.77
N ILE A 448 -2.95 1.47 12.07
CA ILE A 448 -3.47 0.11 12.22
C ILE A 448 -2.34 -0.87 12.52
N THR A 449 -2.70 -1.96 13.18
CA THR A 449 -1.79 -3.08 13.52
C THR A 449 -2.32 -4.40 12.95
N PRO A 450 -2.06 -4.70 11.66
CA PRO A 450 -2.69 -5.83 10.95
C PRO A 450 -2.56 -7.20 11.64
N ALA A 451 -1.45 -7.45 12.33
CA ALA A 451 -1.16 -8.70 13.04
C ALA A 451 -0.94 -8.49 14.55
N GLY A 452 -1.41 -7.37 15.10
CA GLY A 452 -1.06 -6.91 16.45
C GLY A 452 0.36 -6.36 16.53
N SER A 453 0.69 -5.67 17.63
CA SER A 453 2.01 -5.06 17.85
C SER A 453 3.00 -6.08 18.39
N PHE A 454 3.80 -6.70 17.51
CA PHE A 454 4.81 -7.70 17.89
C PHE A 454 6.23 -7.14 18.02
N ASP A 455 6.50 -5.94 17.49
CA ASP A 455 7.79 -5.24 17.52
C ASP A 455 7.83 -4.08 18.51
N GLN A 456 6.73 -3.89 19.26
CA GLN A 456 6.61 -2.87 20.30
C GLN A 456 6.08 -3.51 21.58
N LEU A 457 6.63 -3.10 22.71
CA LEU A 457 6.12 -3.50 24.02
C LEU A 457 4.72 -2.90 24.21
N GLY A 458 3.75 -3.72 24.61
CA GLY A 458 2.38 -3.27 24.83
C GLY A 458 2.31 -2.15 25.87
N GLU A 459 1.33 -1.25 25.72
CA GLU A 459 1.09 -0.15 26.66
C GLU A 459 0.73 -0.69 28.06
N GLU A 460 0.09 -1.84 28.12
CA GLU A 460 -0.27 -2.56 29.36
C GLU A 460 0.91 -3.26 30.05
N PHE A 461 2.13 -3.15 29.51
CA PHE A 461 3.28 -3.80 30.12
C PHE A 461 3.63 -3.16 31.46
N ASN A 462 3.51 -3.96 32.53
CA ASN A 462 3.74 -3.50 33.91
C ASN A 462 5.25 -3.35 34.21
N ARG A 463 5.83 -2.23 33.75
CA ARG A 463 7.23 -1.85 34.00
C ARG A 463 7.55 -1.75 35.50
N PRO A 464 6.69 -1.16 36.36
CA PRO A 464 6.94 -1.12 37.80
C PRO A 464 7.07 -2.52 38.43
N PHE A 465 6.24 -3.47 38.04
CA PHE A 465 6.30 -4.85 38.53
C PHE A 465 7.61 -5.53 38.13
N LEU A 466 8.02 -5.40 36.86
CA LEU A 466 9.31 -5.95 36.40
C LEU A 466 10.48 -5.37 37.20
N LEU A 467 10.47 -4.07 37.47
CA LEU A 467 11.51 -3.41 38.27
C LEU A 467 11.51 -3.92 39.72
N ALA A 468 10.33 -4.08 40.33
CA ALA A 468 10.19 -4.61 41.68
C ALA A 468 10.72 -6.06 41.78
N CYS A 469 10.43 -6.91 40.80
CA CYS A 469 10.98 -8.26 40.73
C CYS A 469 12.50 -8.27 40.61
N LEU A 470 13.08 -7.41 39.76
CA LEU A 470 14.52 -7.33 39.55
C LEU A 470 15.24 -6.91 40.83
N ILE A 471 14.72 -5.89 41.52
CA ILE A 471 15.23 -5.45 42.83
C ILE A 471 15.09 -6.58 43.86
N GLY A 472 13.91 -7.22 43.94
CA GLY A 472 13.66 -8.32 44.88
C GLY A 472 14.62 -9.50 44.71
N ILE A 473 14.87 -9.92 43.46
CA ILE A 473 15.83 -11.00 43.15
C ILE A 473 17.25 -10.57 43.52
N THR A 474 17.63 -9.32 43.27
CA THR A 474 18.98 -8.81 43.56
C THR A 474 19.25 -8.79 45.07
N VAL A 475 18.28 -8.32 45.86
CA VAL A 475 18.35 -8.33 47.33
C VAL A 475 18.39 -9.76 47.86
N ALA A 476 17.50 -10.64 47.36
CA ALA A 476 17.47 -12.04 47.77
C ALA A 476 18.78 -12.77 47.44
N ALA A 477 19.39 -12.50 46.29
CA ALA A 477 20.69 -13.05 45.91
C ALA A 477 21.79 -12.60 46.87
N GLY A 478 21.85 -11.30 47.22
CA GLY A 478 22.83 -10.78 48.17
C GLY A 478 22.69 -11.39 49.58
N ILE A 479 21.45 -11.53 50.06
CA ILE A 479 21.16 -12.19 51.34
C ILE A 479 21.56 -13.67 51.30
N THR A 480 21.22 -14.37 50.22
CA THR A 480 21.53 -15.80 50.06
C THR A 480 23.04 -16.03 49.96
N GLU A 481 23.77 -15.15 49.25
CA GLU A 481 25.22 -15.21 49.15
C GLU A 481 25.89 -15.01 50.52
N TYR A 482 25.41 -14.04 51.30
CA TYR A 482 25.88 -13.82 52.67
C TYR A 482 25.75 -15.09 53.52
N PHE A 483 24.55 -15.68 53.56
CA PHE A 483 24.30 -16.92 54.31
C PHE A 483 25.11 -18.11 53.78
N ALA A 484 25.30 -18.20 52.45
CA ALA A 484 26.10 -19.27 51.85
C ALA A 484 27.58 -19.15 52.21
N ARG A 485 28.15 -17.93 52.19
CA ARG A 485 29.53 -17.65 52.62
C ARG A 485 29.73 -18.02 54.09
N GLU A 486 28.80 -17.64 54.95
CA GLU A 486 28.82 -17.97 56.37
C GLU A 486 28.78 -19.49 56.60
N LYS A 487 27.85 -20.20 55.93
CA LYS A 487 27.73 -21.66 56.01
C LYS A 487 29.00 -22.37 55.52
N LYS A 488 29.58 -21.93 54.40
CA LYS A 488 30.82 -22.50 53.83
C LYS A 488 32.02 -22.27 54.75
N LEU A 489 32.10 -21.10 55.39
CA LEU A 489 33.12 -20.82 56.40
C LEU A 489 32.96 -21.77 57.59
N LYS A 490 31.76 -21.89 58.17
CA LYS A 490 31.47 -22.83 59.27
C LYS A 490 31.81 -24.28 58.94
N GLN A 491 31.59 -24.72 57.69
CA GLN A 491 31.96 -26.06 57.24
C GLN A 491 33.47 -26.27 57.10
N LYS A 492 34.23 -25.25 56.69
CA LYS A 492 35.70 -25.32 56.59
C LYS A 492 36.42 -25.28 57.94
N TRP A 493 35.76 -24.73 58.96
CA TRP A 493 36.30 -24.61 60.32
C TRP A 493 35.91 -25.80 61.22
N LYS A 494 35.09 -26.73 60.70
CA LYS A 494 34.96 -28.09 61.20
C LYS A 494 36.01 -28.96 60.53
#